data_AF-A0A4U9D8N0-F1
#
_entry.id   AF-A0A4U9D8N0-F1
#
_cell.length_a   1.000
_cell.length_b   1.000
_cell.length_c   1.000
_cell.angle_alpha   90.00
_cell.angle_beta   90.00
_cell.angle_gamma   90.00
#
_symmetry.space_group_name_H-M   'P 1'
#
loop_
_entity.id
_entity.type
_entity.pdbx_description
1 polymer ?
#
loop_
_entity_poly.entity_id
_entity_poly.type
_entity_poly.pdbx_seq_one_letter_code
_entity_poly.pdbx_strand_id
1 'polypeptide(L)'
;MILSLETYYSLTCHNCPDVVQALNLMAVLNPRIKHTAIDGGTFQNEITDRNVMGVPAVFVNGKEFGQGRMTLAEIVAKVDTGAEKRAAEELNKRDAYDVLIVGSGPSGAAAAVYSARKGIRTGLMGERFGGQVLDTVDIENYISVPENRRSEAGRGAEGSRQ
;
A
#
# COMPACT_ATOMS: atom_id res chain seq x y z
N MET A 1 3.71 -20.21 -8.71
CA MET A 1 2.32 -20.09 -9.19
C MET A 1 2.27 -18.93 -10.18
N ILE A 2 1.73 -19.14 -11.38
CA ILE A 2 1.51 -18.08 -12.38
C ILE A 2 0.15 -17.44 -12.05
N LEU A 3 0.07 -16.11 -12.11
CA LEU A 3 -1.14 -15.35 -11.90
C LEU A 3 -1.71 -14.97 -13.27
N SER A 4 -2.87 -15.51 -13.63
CA SER A 4 -3.56 -15.21 -14.89
C SER A 4 -4.66 -14.18 -14.63
N LEU A 5 -4.53 -12.99 -15.21
CA LEU A 5 -5.46 -11.88 -15.08
C LEU A 5 -6.22 -11.71 -16.40
N GLU A 6 -7.53 -11.65 -16.35
CA GLU A 6 -8.39 -11.42 -17.51
C GLU A 6 -9.26 -10.20 -17.23
N THR A 7 -9.27 -9.24 -18.14
CA THR A 7 -10.08 -8.02 -17.99
C THR A 7 -11.04 -7.87 -19.15
N TYR A 8 -12.32 -7.93 -18.86
CA TYR A 8 -13.36 -7.63 -19.84
C TYR A 8 -13.58 -6.11 -19.90
N TYR A 9 -13.47 -5.55 -21.09
CA TYR A 9 -13.74 -4.15 -21.38
C TYR A 9 -14.68 -4.00 -22.58
N SER A 10 -15.13 -2.76 -22.82
CA SER A 10 -15.84 -2.36 -24.03
C SER A 10 -15.17 -1.13 -24.62
N LEU A 11 -15.20 -0.98 -25.94
CA LEU A 11 -14.66 0.19 -26.65
C LEU A 11 -15.33 1.51 -26.24
N THR A 12 -16.54 1.45 -25.69
CA THR A 12 -17.30 2.63 -25.22
C THR A 12 -17.08 2.94 -23.73
N CYS A 13 -16.31 2.13 -23.02
CA CYS A 13 -16.11 2.26 -21.58
C CYS A 13 -15.05 3.29 -21.22
N HIS A 14 -15.44 4.38 -20.55
CA HIS A 14 -14.52 5.46 -20.16
C HIS A 14 -13.52 5.06 -19.06
N ASN A 15 -13.92 4.18 -18.14
CA ASN A 15 -13.11 3.81 -16.97
C ASN A 15 -12.22 2.57 -17.20
N CYS A 16 -12.45 1.83 -18.28
CA CYS A 16 -11.72 0.60 -18.57
C CYS A 16 -10.22 0.80 -18.86
N PRO A 17 -9.77 1.90 -19.52
CA PRO A 17 -8.36 2.10 -19.82
C PRO A 17 -7.46 2.09 -18.58
N ASP A 18 -7.87 2.71 -17.46
CA ASP A 18 -7.08 2.77 -16.23
C ASP A 18 -6.75 1.35 -15.71
N VAL A 19 -7.75 0.47 -15.68
CA VAL A 19 -7.62 -0.91 -15.17
C VAL A 19 -6.81 -1.77 -16.13
N VAL A 20 -7.08 -1.68 -17.43
CA VAL A 20 -6.34 -2.42 -18.46
C VAL A 20 -4.85 -2.04 -18.46
N GLN A 21 -4.55 -0.75 -18.35
CA GLN A 21 -3.17 -0.25 -18.31
C GLN A 21 -2.44 -0.71 -17.05
N ALA A 22 -3.09 -0.64 -15.88
CA ALA A 22 -2.52 -1.12 -14.62
C ALA A 22 -2.13 -2.61 -14.72
N LEU A 23 -3.00 -3.45 -15.28
CA LEU A 23 -2.79 -4.88 -15.41
C LEU A 23 -1.76 -5.23 -16.49
N ASN A 24 -1.73 -4.48 -17.60
CA ASN A 24 -0.67 -4.58 -18.59
C ASN A 24 0.70 -4.29 -17.97
N LEU A 25 0.80 -3.23 -17.16
CA LEU A 25 2.05 -2.89 -16.49
C LEU A 25 2.50 -4.02 -15.55
N MET A 26 1.59 -4.64 -14.80
CA MET A 26 1.92 -5.79 -13.94
C MET A 26 2.46 -6.98 -14.73
N ALA A 27 1.88 -7.29 -15.89
CA ALA A 27 2.34 -8.37 -16.76
C ALA A 27 3.71 -8.10 -17.41
N VAL A 28 4.00 -6.84 -17.75
CA VAL A 28 5.31 -6.42 -18.26
C VAL A 28 6.39 -6.52 -17.18
N LEU A 29 6.08 -6.08 -15.95
CA LEU A 29 7.05 -6.03 -14.86
C LEU A 29 7.36 -7.39 -14.23
N ASN A 30 6.47 -8.38 -14.35
CA ASN A 30 6.65 -9.68 -13.72
C ASN A 30 6.23 -10.81 -14.67
N PRO A 31 7.16 -11.66 -15.14
CA PRO A 31 6.87 -12.74 -16.08
C PRO A 31 5.95 -13.84 -15.50
N ARG A 32 5.73 -13.85 -14.18
CA ARG A 32 4.77 -14.75 -13.53
C ARG A 32 3.34 -14.19 -13.52
N ILE A 33 3.13 -12.96 -13.98
CA ILE A 33 1.82 -12.34 -14.16
C ILE A 33 1.52 -12.33 -15.65
N LYS A 34 0.40 -12.92 -16.04
CA LYS A 34 -0.14 -12.86 -17.40
C LYS A 34 -1.39 -12.00 -17.38
N HIS A 35 -1.55 -11.15 -18.37
CA HIS A 35 -2.76 -10.36 -18.53
C HIS A 35 -3.32 -10.50 -19.94
N THR A 36 -4.62 -10.75 -20.03
CA THR A 36 -5.39 -10.76 -21.28
C THR A 36 -6.50 -9.71 -21.15
N ALA A 37 -6.44 -8.66 -21.96
CA ALA A 37 -7.54 -7.71 -22.10
C ALA A 37 -8.50 -8.22 -23.19
N ILE A 38 -9.76 -8.41 -22.84
CA ILE A 38 -10.77 -9.04 -23.68
C ILE A 38 -11.85 -8.01 -24.00
N ASP A 39 -12.05 -7.74 -25.29
CA ASP A 39 -13.17 -6.91 -25.74
C ASP A 39 -14.48 -7.72 -25.69
N GLY A 40 -15.36 -7.34 -24.75
CA GLY A 40 -16.67 -7.97 -24.59
C GLY A 40 -17.57 -7.81 -25.81
N GLY A 41 -17.33 -6.79 -26.65
CA GLY A 41 -18.00 -6.61 -27.94
C GLY A 41 -17.75 -7.77 -28.90
N THR A 42 -16.52 -8.30 -28.89
CA THR A 42 -16.05 -9.38 -29.76
C THR A 42 -16.34 -10.76 -29.15
N PHE A 43 -16.22 -10.91 -27.82
CA PHE A 43 -16.35 -12.19 -27.09
C PHE A 43 -17.63 -12.25 -26.25
N GLN A 44 -18.79 -12.06 -26.89
CA GLN A 44 -20.11 -12.01 -26.23
C GLN A 44 -20.51 -13.32 -25.53
N ASN A 45 -20.06 -14.46 -26.07
CA ASN A 45 -20.26 -15.77 -25.44
C ASN A 45 -19.65 -15.82 -24.04
N GLU A 46 -18.42 -15.30 -23.87
CA GLU A 46 -17.76 -15.29 -22.56
C GLU A 46 -18.42 -14.33 -21.57
N ILE A 47 -18.89 -13.17 -22.05
CA ILE A 47 -19.66 -12.22 -21.23
C ILE A 47 -20.91 -12.90 -20.64
N THR A 48 -21.62 -13.67 -21.47
CA THR A 48 -22.84 -14.38 -21.08
C THR A 48 -22.53 -15.54 -20.14
N ASP A 49 -21.56 -16.39 -20.50
CA ASP A 49 -21.19 -17.58 -19.72
C ASP A 49 -20.65 -17.23 -18.33
N ARG A 50 -19.94 -16.09 -18.22
CA ARG A 50 -19.37 -15.61 -16.96
C ARG A 50 -20.23 -14.58 -16.25
N ASN A 51 -21.43 -14.30 -16.78
CA ASN A 51 -22.41 -13.37 -16.24
C ASN A 51 -21.82 -11.97 -15.92
N VAL A 52 -21.04 -11.42 -16.86
CA VAL A 52 -20.41 -10.10 -16.73
C VAL A 52 -21.44 -9.01 -16.97
N MET A 53 -21.98 -8.44 -15.90
CA MET A 53 -23.04 -7.44 -15.96
C MET A 53 -22.54 -6.00 -16.15
N GLY A 54 -21.24 -5.76 -15.98
CA GLY A 54 -20.63 -4.43 -16.08
C GLY A 54 -19.13 -4.50 -16.35
N VAL A 55 -18.59 -3.46 -16.99
CA VAL A 55 -17.16 -3.33 -17.32
C VAL A 55 -16.58 -2.05 -16.71
N PRO A 56 -15.28 -2.03 -16.34
CA PRO A 56 -14.32 -3.13 -16.44
C PRO A 56 -14.58 -4.24 -15.41
N ALA A 57 -14.46 -5.50 -15.81
CA ALA A 57 -14.56 -6.65 -14.93
C ALA A 57 -13.25 -7.46 -14.99
N VAL A 58 -12.67 -7.74 -13.83
CA VAL A 58 -11.37 -8.43 -13.71
C VAL A 58 -11.59 -9.80 -13.08
N PHE A 59 -10.93 -10.80 -13.67
CA PHE A 59 -10.85 -12.16 -13.16
C PHE A 59 -9.40 -12.52 -12.88
N VAL A 60 -9.17 -13.28 -11.81
CA VAL A 60 -7.87 -13.85 -11.45
C VAL A 60 -8.00 -15.35 -11.39
N ASN A 61 -7.22 -16.07 -12.21
CA ASN A 61 -7.22 -17.53 -12.30
C ASN A 61 -8.64 -18.11 -12.48
N GLY A 62 -9.45 -17.46 -13.31
CA GLY A 62 -10.83 -17.86 -13.61
C GLY A 62 -11.88 -17.49 -12.54
N LYS A 63 -11.47 -16.86 -11.42
CA LYS A 63 -12.40 -16.38 -10.39
C LYS A 63 -12.60 -14.87 -10.49
N GLU A 64 -13.79 -14.40 -10.18
CA GLU A 64 -14.07 -12.97 -10.12
C GLU A 64 -13.18 -12.28 -9.08
N PHE A 65 -12.56 -11.17 -9.46
CA PHE A 65 -11.66 -10.38 -8.60
C PHE A 65 -12.26 -9.02 -8.23
N GLY A 66 -12.95 -8.39 -9.18
CA GLY A 66 -13.64 -7.13 -8.95
C GLY A 66 -14.14 -6.49 -10.23
N GLN A 67 -15.07 -5.57 -10.07
CA GLN A 67 -15.66 -4.79 -11.16
C GLN A 67 -15.58 -3.30 -10.85
N GLY A 68 -15.53 -2.48 -11.88
CA GLY A 68 -15.46 -1.02 -11.78
C GLY A 68 -14.02 -0.49 -11.69
N ARG A 69 -13.92 0.83 -11.46
CA ARG A 69 -12.63 1.53 -11.45
C ARG A 69 -11.75 1.01 -10.30
N MET A 70 -10.53 0.63 -10.61
CA MET A 70 -9.52 0.20 -9.64
C MET A 70 -8.17 0.79 -10.01
N THR A 71 -7.43 1.23 -9.01
CA THR A 71 -6.04 1.69 -9.16
C THR A 71 -5.07 0.52 -9.08
N LEU A 72 -3.86 0.68 -9.62
CA LEU A 72 -2.80 -0.32 -9.50
C LEU A 72 -2.53 -0.72 -8.04
N ALA A 73 -2.52 0.25 -7.12
CA ALA A 73 -2.27 0.00 -5.70
C ALA A 73 -3.34 -0.91 -5.07
N GLU A 74 -4.62 -0.68 -5.39
CA GLU A 74 -5.73 -1.51 -4.91
C GLU A 74 -5.67 -2.93 -5.47
N ILE A 75 -5.31 -3.08 -6.74
CA ILE A 75 -5.14 -4.39 -7.39
C ILE A 75 -4.00 -5.16 -6.73
N VAL A 76 -2.84 -4.51 -6.54
CA VAL A 76 -1.67 -5.13 -5.90
C VAL A 76 -2.00 -5.55 -4.46
N ALA A 77 -2.68 -4.71 -3.68
CA ALA A 77 -3.07 -5.04 -2.31
C ALA A 77 -3.97 -6.28 -2.23
N LYS A 78 -4.92 -6.43 -3.15
CA LYS A 78 -5.81 -7.60 -3.21
C LYS A 78 -5.11 -8.88 -3.71
N VAL A 79 -4.14 -8.74 -4.61
CA VAL A 79 -3.36 -9.89 -5.14
C VAL A 79 -2.31 -10.37 -4.13
N ASP A 80 -1.73 -9.44 -3.36
CA ASP A 80 -0.66 -9.73 -2.41
C ASP A 80 -1.18 -10.10 -1.01
N THR A 81 -1.91 -11.21 -0.93
CA THR A 81 -2.40 -11.77 0.35
C THR A 81 -1.28 -12.25 1.28
N GLY A 82 -0.03 -12.27 0.80
CA GLY A 82 1.16 -12.62 1.58
C GLY A 82 1.95 -11.41 2.07
N ALA A 83 1.54 -10.17 1.77
CA ALA A 83 2.29 -8.96 2.15
C ALA A 83 2.51 -8.87 3.66
N GLU A 84 1.45 -9.09 4.46
CA GLU A 84 1.53 -9.02 5.91
C GLU A 84 2.41 -10.14 6.49
N LYS A 85 2.28 -11.36 5.98
CA LYS A 85 3.14 -12.49 6.39
C LYS A 85 4.60 -12.24 6.05
N ARG A 86 4.89 -11.70 4.85
CA ARG A 86 6.25 -11.33 4.45
C ARG A 86 6.80 -10.19 5.31
N ALA A 87 6.00 -9.17 5.61
CA ALA A 87 6.43 -8.11 6.52
C ALA A 87 6.76 -8.66 7.92
N ALA A 88 5.95 -9.59 8.45
CA ALA A 88 6.22 -10.26 9.72
C ALA A 88 7.47 -11.15 9.65
N GLU A 89 7.65 -11.92 8.57
CA GLU A 89 8.86 -12.72 8.34
C GLU A 89 10.12 -11.85 8.22
N GLU A 90 10.05 -10.73 7.51
CA GLU A 90 11.15 -9.77 7.41
C GLU A 90 11.48 -9.12 8.76
N LEU A 91 10.47 -8.84 9.59
CA LEU A 91 10.69 -8.39 10.98
C LEU A 91 11.37 -9.47 11.83
N ASN A 92 10.98 -10.74 11.67
CA ASN A 92 11.59 -11.87 12.39
C ASN A 92 13.04 -12.14 11.95
N LYS A 93 13.42 -11.78 10.72
CA LYS A 93 14.80 -11.90 10.22
C LYS A 93 15.73 -10.79 10.73
N ARG A 94 15.20 -9.74 11.35
CA ARG A 94 16.04 -8.65 11.83
C ARG A 94 16.89 -9.12 13.01
N ASP A 95 18.17 -8.79 12.98
CA ASP A 95 19.05 -9.03 14.11
C ASP A 95 18.52 -8.33 15.37
N ALA A 96 18.87 -8.86 16.54
CA ALA A 96 18.53 -8.28 17.82
C ALA A 96 18.88 -6.79 17.87
N TYR A 97 17.97 -5.98 18.42
CA TYR A 97 18.23 -4.58 18.72
C TYR A 97 18.87 -4.48 20.11
N ASP A 98 19.76 -3.51 20.30
CA ASP A 98 20.22 -3.14 21.64
C ASP A 98 19.09 -2.50 22.44
N VAL A 99 18.19 -1.80 21.74
CA VAL A 99 16.95 -1.25 22.30
C VAL A 99 15.85 -1.23 21.24
N LEU A 100 14.67 -1.77 21.58
CA LEU A 100 13.45 -1.69 20.77
C LEU A 100 12.40 -0.87 21.51
N ILE A 101 12.01 0.26 20.93
CA ILE A 101 11.04 1.18 21.50
C ILE A 101 9.67 0.91 20.87
N VAL A 102 8.67 0.66 21.72
CA VAL A 102 7.28 0.42 21.30
C VAL A 102 6.44 1.67 21.60
N GLY A 103 5.89 2.25 20.54
CA GLY A 103 5.16 3.51 20.53
C GLY A 103 5.96 4.61 19.83
N SER A 104 5.54 4.98 18.62
CA SER A 104 6.19 5.98 17.75
C SER A 104 5.66 7.41 17.95
N GLY A 105 5.22 7.76 19.16
CA GLY A 105 4.82 9.13 19.51
C GLY A 105 6.01 10.01 19.93
N PRO A 106 5.77 11.20 20.50
CA PRO A 106 6.84 12.12 20.93
C PRO A 106 7.83 11.48 21.92
N SER A 107 7.33 10.67 22.86
CA SER A 107 8.15 9.95 23.84
C SER A 107 9.09 8.95 23.16
N GLY A 108 8.56 8.11 22.26
CA GLY A 108 9.36 7.11 21.57
C GLY A 108 10.31 7.69 20.53
N ALA A 109 9.89 8.74 19.82
CA ALA A 109 10.75 9.48 18.91
C ALA A 109 11.94 10.10 19.66
N ALA A 110 11.70 10.73 20.82
CA ALA A 110 12.77 11.25 21.66
C ALA A 110 13.72 10.13 22.12
N ALA A 111 13.18 9.03 22.68
CA ALA A 111 13.98 7.89 23.12
C ALA A 111 14.83 7.31 21.96
N ALA A 112 14.28 7.24 20.75
CA ALA A 112 14.97 6.71 19.58
C ALA A 112 16.13 7.61 19.15
N VAL A 113 15.92 8.93 19.13
CA VAL A 113 16.99 9.90 18.82
C VAL A 113 18.13 9.78 19.83
N TYR A 114 17.82 9.74 21.13
CA TYR A 114 18.87 9.64 22.16
C TYR A 114 19.62 8.30 22.12
N SER A 115 18.92 7.20 21.84
CA SER A 115 19.52 5.87 21.72
C SER A 115 20.41 5.77 20.48
N ALA A 116 19.92 6.21 19.31
CA ALA A 116 20.69 6.20 18.07
C ALA A 116 21.94 7.10 18.15
N ARG A 117 21.87 8.24 18.85
CA ARG A 117 23.03 9.12 19.10
C ARG A 117 24.16 8.45 19.91
N LYS A 118 23.87 7.37 20.63
CA LYS A 118 24.87 6.56 21.33
C LYS A 118 25.47 5.46 20.47
N GLY A 119 25.06 5.36 19.20
CA GLY A 119 25.60 4.40 18.23
C GLY A 119 25.10 2.96 18.43
N ILE A 120 24.10 2.75 19.30
CA ILE A 120 23.52 1.43 19.54
C ILE A 120 22.37 1.15 18.57
N ARG A 121 22.20 -0.12 18.20
CA ARG A 121 21.19 -0.58 17.24
C ARG A 121 19.80 -0.38 17.83
N THR A 122 19.17 0.72 17.41
CA THR A 122 17.91 1.22 17.94
C THR A 122 16.76 0.89 16.98
N GLY A 123 15.73 0.21 17.49
CA GLY A 123 14.47 0.01 16.80
C GLY A 123 13.38 0.93 17.36
N LEU A 124 12.52 1.47 16.49
CA LEU A 124 11.31 2.21 16.87
C LEU A 124 10.14 1.63 16.09
N MET A 125 9.10 1.17 16.78
CA MET A 125 7.87 0.66 16.17
C MET A 125 6.64 1.32 16.77
N GLY A 126 5.57 1.42 16.01
CA GLY A 126 4.28 1.88 16.49
C GLY A 126 3.25 1.86 15.37
N GLU A 127 1.97 1.92 15.74
CA GLU A 127 0.86 1.85 14.80
C GLU A 127 0.79 3.09 13.89
N ARG A 128 1.07 4.27 14.46
CA ARG A 128 1.10 5.55 13.75
C ARG A 128 2.25 6.41 14.24
N PHE A 129 3.15 6.78 13.34
CA PHE A 129 4.24 7.69 13.66
C PHE A 129 3.69 9.06 14.07
N GLY A 130 4.27 9.71 15.09
CA GLY A 130 3.80 10.99 15.63
C GLY A 130 2.71 10.89 16.72
N GLY A 131 2.04 9.73 16.86
CA GLY A 131 1.06 9.49 17.92
C GLY A 131 -0.09 10.51 17.93
N GLN A 132 -0.49 10.96 19.13
CA GLN A 132 -1.61 11.90 19.30
C GLN A 132 -1.35 13.30 18.72
N VAL A 133 -0.08 13.71 18.61
CA VAL A 133 0.29 15.02 18.03
C VAL A 133 -0.17 15.14 16.58
N LEU A 134 -0.27 14.01 15.89
CA LEU A 134 -0.85 13.96 14.56
C LEU A 134 -2.36 14.20 14.55
N ASP A 135 -3.12 14.27 15.65
CA ASP A 135 -4.55 14.65 15.61
C ASP A 135 -4.80 16.06 16.16
N THR A 136 -3.75 16.74 16.64
CA THR A 136 -3.82 18.09 17.20
C THR A 136 -3.45 19.12 16.13
N VAL A 137 -4.36 20.07 15.87
CA VAL A 137 -4.20 21.05 14.78
C VAL A 137 -3.15 22.10 15.14
N ASP A 138 -3.38 22.82 16.24
CA ASP A 138 -2.53 23.93 16.70
C ASP A 138 -1.91 23.57 18.06
N ILE A 139 -0.60 23.77 18.18
CA ILE A 139 0.20 23.44 19.35
C ILE A 139 1.02 24.68 19.72
N GLU A 140 0.63 25.33 20.82
CA GLU A 140 1.23 26.60 21.29
C GLU A 140 2.07 26.41 22.55
N ASN A 141 2.18 25.17 23.03
CA ASN A 141 2.85 24.83 24.28
C ASN A 141 4.05 23.89 24.11
N TYR A 142 4.56 23.75 22.88
CA TYR A 142 5.84 23.09 22.65
C TYR A 142 6.97 24.06 22.98
N ILE A 143 7.63 23.86 24.13
CA ILE A 143 8.65 24.79 24.66
C ILE A 143 9.64 25.20 23.56
N SER A 144 9.96 26.49 23.49
CA SER A 144 10.79 27.17 22.47
C SER A 144 10.16 27.35 21.08
N VAL A 145 8.96 26.83 20.83
CA VAL A 145 8.21 27.03 19.57
C VAL A 145 6.89 27.75 19.88
N PRO A 146 6.74 29.03 19.50
CA PRO A 146 5.55 29.81 19.83
C PRO A 146 4.24 29.29 19.23
N GLU A 147 4.29 28.76 18.01
CA GLU A 147 3.15 28.18 17.30
C GLU A 147 3.66 27.06 16.38
N ASN A 148 2.99 25.92 16.39
CA ASN A 148 3.36 24.75 15.60
C ASN A 148 2.10 23.99 15.15
N ARG A 149 2.13 23.41 13.95
CA ARG A 149 0.96 22.71 13.38
C ARG A 149 1.16 21.19 13.32
N ARG A 150 0.04 20.45 13.25
CA ARG A 150 -0.04 19.00 12.99
C ARG A 150 1.01 18.48 12.00
N SER A 151 1.10 19.10 10.82
CA SER A 151 1.94 18.64 9.72
C SER A 151 3.44 18.85 9.98
N GLU A 152 3.80 19.83 10.81
CA GLU A 152 5.19 20.18 11.13
C GLU A 152 5.70 19.32 12.29
N ALA A 153 4.90 19.19 13.35
CA ALA A 153 5.22 18.34 14.50
C ALA A 153 5.27 16.84 14.12
N GLY A 154 4.35 16.38 13.24
CA GLY A 154 4.35 15.01 12.74
C GLY A 154 5.59 14.68 11.88
N ARG A 155 5.98 15.59 10.98
CA ARG A 155 7.17 15.42 10.12
C ARG A 155 8.48 15.53 10.88
N GLY A 156 8.56 16.42 11.88
CA GLY A 156 9.75 16.57 12.72
C GLY A 156 10.08 15.31 13.53
N ALA A 157 9.06 14.51 13.84
CA ALA A 157 9.24 13.24 14.54
C ALA A 157 9.75 12.13 13.59
N GLU A 158 9.37 12.14 12.30
CA GLU A 158 9.54 11.01 11.38
C GLU A 158 10.99 10.77 10.94
N GLY A 159 11.91 11.69 11.25
CA GLY A 159 13.33 11.57 10.91
C GLY A 159 13.55 11.62 9.39
N SER A 160 14.30 12.61 8.93
CA SER A 160 14.74 12.67 7.54
C SER A 160 15.44 11.37 7.15
N ARG A 161 14.81 10.60 6.24
CA ARG A 161 15.50 9.58 5.45
C ARG A 161 16.66 10.27 4.73
N GLN A 162 17.87 10.03 5.19
CA GLN A 162 19.09 10.14 4.40
C GLN A 162 19.62 8.73 4.21
#